data_AF-A0A816H337-F1
#
_entry.id   AF-A0A816H337-F1
#
_cell.length_a   1.000
_cell.length_b   1.000
_cell.length_c   1.000
_cell.angle_alpha   90.00
_cell.angle_beta   90.00
_cell.angle_gamma   90.00
#
_symmetry.space_group_name_H-M   'P 1'
#
loop_
_entity.id
_entity.type
_entity.pdbx_description
1 polymer ?
#
loop_
_entity_poly.entity_id
_entity_poly.type
_entity_poly.pdbx_seq_one_letter_code
_entity_poly.pdbx_strand_id
1 'polypeptide(L)'
;MLFEMILMKFDSDELSRAGTFLGPFSLTLFTLLVVFICLSMFLSIINDNFRLAREKVIEDPEVFSYIVKKFLQWTGIRKRPEWEIQEEKDQQTRQKYLHTTDTLRLRTNQLVNQINRMYFNQRTTNV
;
A
#
# COMPACT_ATOMS: atom_id res chain seq x y z
N MET A 1 -18.35 13.09 19.65
CA MET A 1 -18.05 13.77 20.93
C MET A 1 -16.53 13.98 21.12
N LEU A 2 -15.73 13.04 21.67
CA LEU A 2 -14.29 13.29 21.93
C LEU A 2 -13.41 13.47 20.67
N PHE A 3 -13.67 12.68 19.62
CA PHE A 3 -12.90 12.78 18.36
C PHE A 3 -13.16 14.09 17.60
N GLU A 4 -14.39 14.61 17.66
CA GLU A 4 -14.76 15.91 17.09
C GLU A 4 -14.07 17.07 17.82
N MET A 5 -13.88 16.92 19.13
CA MET A 5 -13.14 17.88 19.95
C MET A 5 -11.65 17.93 19.58
N ILE A 6 -11.04 16.79 19.24
CA ILE A 6 -9.67 16.71 18.72
C ILE A 6 -9.56 17.38 17.33
N LEU A 7 -10.61 17.24 16.51
CA LEU A 7 -10.73 17.92 15.20
C LEU A 7 -11.14 19.40 15.31
N MET A 8 -11.13 19.97 16.52
CA MET A 8 -11.46 21.38 16.76
C MET A 8 -12.92 21.76 16.44
N LYS A 9 -13.81 20.76 16.33
CA LYS A 9 -15.25 20.95 16.11
C LYS A 9 -15.94 21.06 17.47
N PHE A 10 -15.86 22.24 18.06
CA PHE A 10 -16.55 22.59 19.31
C PHE A 10 -17.68 23.57 19.03
N ASP A 11 -18.77 23.44 19.78
CA ASP A 11 -19.82 24.45 19.82
C ASP A 11 -19.37 25.61 20.72
N SER A 12 -18.76 26.63 20.08
CA SER A 12 -18.21 27.80 20.76
C SER A 12 -19.27 28.64 21.45
N ASP A 13 -20.51 28.61 20.95
CA ASP A 13 -21.61 29.42 21.47
C ASP A 13 -22.13 28.86 22.80
N GLU A 14 -22.18 27.53 22.93
CA GLU A 14 -22.58 26.86 24.18
C GLU A 14 -21.52 27.02 25.28
N LEU A 15 -20.23 26.95 24.92
CA LEU A 15 -19.13 27.12 25.86
C LEU A 15 -18.97 28.59 26.32
N SER A 16 -19.23 29.56 25.45
CA SER A 16 -19.21 30.99 25.80
C SER A 16 -20.36 31.38 26.74
N ARG A 17 -21.52 30.73 26.60
CA ARG A 17 -22.70 30.96 27.47
C ARG A 17 -22.55 30.41 28.88
N ALA A 18 -21.80 29.33 29.06
CA ALA A 18 -21.58 28.72 30.38
C ALA A 18 -20.71 29.60 31.31
N GLY A 19 -19.90 30.51 30.76
CA GLY A 19 -19.16 31.50 31.51
C GLY A 19 -18.44 32.50 30.62
N THR A 20 -18.79 33.79 30.76
CA THR A 20 -18.34 34.91 29.89
C THR A 20 -16.83 35.04 29.77
N PHE A 21 -16.08 34.65 30.80
CA PHE A 21 -14.62 34.75 30.83
C PHE A 21 -13.92 33.38 30.68
N LEU A 22 -14.41 32.37 31.41
CA LEU A 22 -13.73 31.07 31.49
C LEU A 22 -13.86 30.25 30.18
N GLY A 23 -14.98 30.39 29.47
CA GLY A 23 -15.22 29.71 28.19
C GLY A 23 -14.19 30.10 27.12
N PRO A 24 -14.12 31.38 26.71
CA PRO A 24 -13.16 31.85 25.72
C PRO A 24 -11.70 31.63 26.13
N PHE A 25 -11.39 31.78 27.43
CA PHE A 25 -10.05 31.55 27.97
C PHE A 25 -9.63 30.08 27.86
N SER A 26 -10.49 29.15 28.26
CA SER A 26 -10.21 27.70 28.17
C SER A 26 -10.08 27.23 26.72
N LEU A 27 -10.89 27.79 25.80
CA LEU A 27 -10.80 27.51 24.36
C LEU A 27 -9.47 27.97 23.77
N THR A 28 -9.02 29.18 24.15
CA THR A 28 -7.74 29.73 23.69
C THR A 28 -6.57 28.91 24.22
N LEU A 29 -6.61 28.56 25.51
CA LEU A 29 -5.59 27.73 26.13
C LEU A 29 -5.53 26.33 25.49
N PHE A 30 -6.69 25.70 25.26
CA PHE A 30 -6.78 24.41 24.59
C PHE A 30 -6.21 24.47 23.17
N THR A 31 -6.58 25.51 22.41
CA THR A 31 -6.04 25.72 21.06
C THR A 31 -4.52 25.91 21.10
N LEU A 32 -4.01 26.69 22.06
CA LEU A 32 -2.57 26.91 22.22
C LEU A 32 -1.85 25.59 22.53
N LEU A 33 -2.32 24.84 23.53
CA LEU A 33 -1.70 23.59 23.94
C LEU A 33 -1.76 22.53 22.83
N VAL A 34 -2.92 22.32 22.20
CA VAL A 34 -3.07 21.26 21.19
C VAL A 34 -2.42 21.64 19.88
N VAL A 35 -2.67 22.85 19.37
CA VAL A 35 -2.16 23.27 18.06
C VAL A 35 -0.67 23.60 18.12
N PHE A 36 -0.19 24.22 19.19
CA PHE A 36 1.24 24.58 19.24
C PHE A 36 2.07 23.49 19.90
N ILE A 37 1.68 22.96 21.06
CA ILE A 37 2.54 22.00 21.77
C ILE A 37 2.39 20.60 21.18
N CYS A 38 1.15 20.08 21.08
CA CYS A 38 0.95 18.72 20.59
C CYS A 38 1.35 18.57 19.12
N LEU A 39 0.92 19.47 18.21
CA LEU A 39 1.36 19.37 16.81
C LEU A 39 2.86 19.58 16.65
N SER A 40 3.51 20.50 17.39
CA SER A 40 4.96 20.64 17.30
C SER A 40 5.69 19.39 17.78
N MET A 41 5.18 18.72 18.81
CA MET A 41 5.72 17.44 19.26
C MET A 41 5.57 16.36 18.19
N PHE A 42 4.38 16.24 17.58
CA PHE A 42 4.15 15.32 16.47
C PHE A 42 5.06 15.64 15.28
N LEU A 43 5.22 16.91 14.92
CA LEU A 43 6.12 17.35 13.85
C LEU A 43 7.58 16.98 14.18
N SER A 44 8.01 17.17 15.43
CA SER A 44 9.36 16.77 15.86
C SER A 44 9.56 15.27 15.73
N ILE A 45 8.60 14.46 16.20
CA ILE A 45 8.66 12.99 16.10
C ILE A 45 8.70 12.56 14.63
N ILE A 46 7.84 13.12 13.78
CA ILE A 46 7.82 12.81 12.34
C ILE A 46 9.15 13.20 11.72
N ASN A 47 9.69 14.38 12.05
CA ASN A 47 10.96 14.86 11.53
C ASN A 47 12.15 13.99 11.93
N ASP A 48 12.22 13.57 13.20
CA ASP A 48 13.28 12.68 13.68
C ASP A 48 13.20 11.30 13.04
N ASN A 49 12.00 10.74 12.90
CA ASN A 49 11.78 9.48 12.19
C ASN A 49 12.13 9.60 10.70
N PHE A 50 11.78 10.72 10.06
CA PHE A 50 12.11 10.95 8.66
C PHE A 50 13.62 11.10 8.45
N ARG A 51 14.33 11.76 9.38
CA ARG A 51 15.79 11.86 9.37
C ARG A 51 16.45 10.47 9.49
N LEU A 52 15.97 9.65 10.43
CA LEU A 52 16.48 8.30 10.65
C LEU A 52 16.17 7.37 9.46
N ALA A 53 14.97 7.50 8.88
CA ALA A 53 14.61 6.78 7.66
C ALA A 53 15.50 7.22 6.49
N ARG A 54 15.73 8.52 6.31
CA ARG A 54 16.57 9.06 5.23
C ARG A 54 18.02 8.58 5.32
N GLU A 55 18.57 8.49 6.53
CA GLU A 55 19.92 7.98 6.76
C GLU A 55 20.04 6.49 6.34
N LYS A 56 19.04 5.67 6.71
CA LYS A 56 18.98 4.26 6.28
C LYS A 56 18.69 4.09 4.78
N VAL A 57 18.00 5.05 4.17
CA VAL A 57 17.68 5.06 2.73
C VAL A 57 18.91 5.31 1.86
N ILE A 58 19.96 5.94 2.39
CA ILE A 58 21.24 6.07 1.68
C ILE A 58 21.85 4.69 1.40
N GLU A 59 21.50 3.67 2.19
CA GLU A 59 21.98 2.29 2.04
C GLU A 59 21.24 1.52 0.92
N ASP A 60 19.95 1.83 0.67
CA ASP A 60 19.12 1.17 -0.35
C ASP A 60 18.15 2.16 -1.04
N PRO A 61 18.63 2.93 -2.04
CA PRO A 61 17.85 3.98 -2.70
C PRO A 61 16.63 3.47 -3.48
N GLU A 62 16.67 2.21 -3.94
CA GLU A 62 15.57 1.61 -4.70
C GLU A 62 14.31 1.40 -3.83
N VAL A 63 14.47 0.94 -2.59
CA VAL A 63 13.36 0.67 -1.66
C VAL A 63 12.60 1.95 -1.32
N PHE A 64 13.32 3.05 -1.11
CA PHE A 64 12.70 4.35 -0.83
C PHE A 64 11.86 4.86 -2.01
N SER A 65 12.43 4.79 -3.22
CA SER A 65 11.73 5.22 -4.43
C SER A 65 10.42 4.44 -4.62
N TYR A 66 10.42 3.15 -4.28
CA TYR A 66 9.24 2.30 -4.33
C TYR A 66 8.17 2.69 -3.28
N ILE A 67 8.58 2.90 -2.01
CA ILE A 67 7.65 3.29 -0.93
C ILE A 67 7.04 4.66 -1.21
N VAL A 68 7.85 5.64 -1.62
CA VAL A 68 7.39 6.99 -1.97
C VAL A 68 6.44 6.93 -3.17
N LYS A 69 6.77 6.15 -4.21
CA LYS A 69 5.89 5.96 -5.37
C LYS A 69 4.54 5.37 -4.98
N LYS A 70 4.51 4.35 -4.12
CA LYS A 70 3.26 3.77 -3.58
C LYS A 70 2.47 4.76 -2.72
N PHE A 71 3.14 5.54 -1.89
CA PHE A 71 2.50 6.57 -1.06
C PHE A 71 1.85 7.68 -1.90
N LEU A 72 2.56 8.16 -2.93
CA LEU A 72 2.03 9.14 -3.89
C LEU A 72 0.88 8.58 -4.75
N GLN A 73 0.92 7.29 -5.06
CA GLN A 73 -0.17 6.59 -5.76
C GLN A 73 -1.41 6.45 -4.86
N TRP A 74 -1.23 6.14 -3.58
CA TRP A 74 -2.32 5.96 -2.62
C TRP A 74 -2.98 7.28 -2.23
N THR A 75 -2.21 8.35 -2.07
CA THR A 75 -2.73 9.70 -1.78
C THR A 75 -3.45 10.34 -2.97
N GLY A 76 -3.45 9.70 -4.15
CA GLY A 76 -4.15 10.18 -5.34
C GLY A 76 -3.54 11.43 -6.00
N ILE A 77 -2.44 11.94 -5.45
CA ILE A 77 -1.77 13.17 -5.91
C ILE A 77 -1.05 12.94 -7.25
N ARG A 78 -0.64 11.70 -7.53
CA ARG A 78 0.05 11.34 -8.76
C ARG A 78 -0.85 10.50 -9.67
N LYS A 79 -1.19 11.03 -10.86
CA LYS A 79 -1.77 10.23 -11.95
C LYS A 79 -0.77 9.13 -12.31
N ARG A 80 -1.24 7.88 -12.31
CA ARG A 80 -0.47 6.67 -12.63
C ARG A 80 0.15 6.87 -14.02
N PRO A 81 1.49 6.89 -14.16
CA PRO A 81 2.10 7.10 -15.47
C PRO A 81 1.83 5.90 -16.39
N GLU A 82 1.60 6.15 -17.68
CA GLU A 82 1.10 5.14 -18.63
C GLU A 82 2.01 3.91 -18.77
N TRP A 83 3.33 4.10 -18.62
CA TRP A 83 4.30 3.00 -18.65
C TRP A 83 4.14 2.00 -17.50
N GLU A 84 3.64 2.44 -16.35
CA GLU A 84 3.45 1.60 -15.17
C GLU A 84 2.16 0.76 -15.28
N ILE A 85 1.14 1.31 -15.95
CA ILE A 85 -0.07 0.56 -16.34
C ILE A 85 0.29 -0.50 -17.39
N GLN A 86 1.20 -0.16 -18.30
CA GLN A 86 1.67 -1.07 -19.33
C GLN A 86 2.52 -2.20 -18.73
N GLU A 87 3.37 -1.92 -17.75
CA GLU A 87 4.14 -2.95 -17.02
C GLU A 87 3.23 -3.92 -16.24
N GLU A 88 2.19 -3.44 -15.56
CA GLU A 88 1.23 -4.30 -14.86
C GLU A 88 0.47 -5.20 -15.85
N LYS A 89 0.08 -4.67 -17.02
CA LYS A 89 -0.54 -5.45 -18.10
C LYS A 89 0.43 -6.47 -18.71
N ASP A 90 1.68 -6.10 -18.91
CA ASP A 90 2.71 -7.00 -19.44
C ASP A 90 3.04 -8.12 -18.46
N GLN A 91 3.09 -7.85 -17.16
CA GLN A 91 3.26 -8.88 -16.13
C GLN A 91 2.08 -9.86 -16.10
N GLN A 92 0.84 -9.38 -16.17
CA GLN A 92 -0.34 -10.26 -16.28
C GLN A 92 -0.30 -11.10 -17.55
N THR A 93 0.13 -10.51 -18.67
CA THR A 93 0.26 -11.21 -19.95
C THR A 93 1.35 -12.30 -19.87
N ARG A 94 2.49 -12.01 -19.23
CA ARG A 94 3.58 -12.98 -18.97
C ARG A 94 3.14 -14.14 -18.09
N GLN A 95 2.36 -13.89 -17.04
CA GLN A 95 1.84 -14.98 -16.19
C GLN A 95 0.85 -15.88 -16.95
N LYS A 96 0.04 -15.30 -17.84
CA LYS A 96 -0.87 -16.06 -18.71
C LYS A 96 -0.10 -16.96 -19.69
N TYR A 97 1.04 -16.51 -20.21
CA TYR A 97 1.92 -17.34 -21.06
C TYR A 97 2.56 -18.48 -20.28
N LEU A 98 3.07 -18.24 -19.08
CA LEU A 98 3.64 -19.28 -18.19
C LEU A 98 2.64 -20.42 -17.94
N HIS A 99 1.41 -20.08 -17.58
CA HIS A 99 0.35 -21.07 -17.36
C HIS A 99 -0.01 -21.86 -18.65
N THR A 100 0.05 -21.21 -19.80
CA THR A 100 -0.21 -21.85 -21.11
C THR A 100 0.92 -22.81 -21.50
N THR A 101 2.17 -22.47 -21.22
CA THR A 101 3.31 -23.36 -21.50
C THR A 101 3.31 -24.59 -20.61
N ASP A 102 2.93 -24.47 -19.34
CA ASP A 102 2.85 -25.60 -18.43
C ASP A 102 1.71 -26.57 -18.79
N THR A 103 0.57 -26.03 -19.20
CA THR A 103 -0.55 -26.84 -19.71
C THR A 103 -0.21 -27.55 -21.02
N LEU A 104 0.56 -26.92 -21.91
CA LEU A 104 1.06 -27.56 -23.12
C LEU A 104 2.01 -28.73 -22.77
N ARG A 105 3.01 -28.50 -21.91
CA ARG A 105 3.95 -29.56 -21.47
C ARG A 105 3.24 -30.75 -20.84
N LEU A 106 2.21 -30.49 -20.03
CA LEU A 106 1.41 -31.54 -19.41
C LEU A 106 0.70 -32.41 -20.48
N ARG A 107 0.10 -31.77 -21.49
CA ARG A 107 -0.56 -32.49 -22.59
C ARG A 107 0.43 -33.29 -23.45
N THR A 108 1.63 -32.78 -23.70
CA THR A 108 2.66 -33.53 -24.43
C THR A 108 3.09 -34.77 -23.66
N ASN A 109 3.30 -34.65 -22.34
CA ASN A 109 3.64 -35.79 -21.49
C ASN A 109 2.52 -36.84 -21.44
N GLN A 110 1.25 -36.40 -21.43
CA GLN A 110 0.10 -37.30 -21.51
C GLN A 110 0.05 -38.07 -22.84
N LEU A 111 0.30 -37.39 -23.96
CA LEU A 111 0.37 -38.01 -25.29
C LEU A 111 1.49 -39.05 -25.38
N VAL A 112 2.69 -38.71 -24.91
CA VAL A 112 3.84 -39.64 -24.91
C VAL A 112 3.53 -40.87 -24.06
N ASN A 113 2.89 -40.70 -22.90
CA ASN A 113 2.48 -41.83 -22.06
C ASN A 113 1.41 -42.70 -22.71
N GLN A 114 0.46 -42.11 -23.44
CA GLN A 114 -0.55 -42.88 -24.18
C GLN A 114 0.08 -43.68 -25.33
N ILE A 115 1.03 -43.08 -26.06
CA ILE A 115 1.77 -43.76 -27.13
C ILE A 115 2.59 -44.92 -26.56
N ASN A 116 3.31 -44.71 -25.45
CA ASN A 116 4.08 -45.78 -24.80
C ASN A 116 3.18 -46.92 -24.31
N ARG A 117 2.00 -46.61 -23.77
CA ARG A 117 1.02 -47.65 -23.38
C ARG A 117 0.52 -48.46 -24.57
N MET A 118 0.17 -47.80 -25.69
CA MET A 118 -0.27 -48.48 -26.91
C MET A 118 0.82 -49.38 -27.50
N TYR A 119 2.06 -48.86 -27.57
CA TYR A 119 3.20 -49.58 -28.14
C TYR A 119 3.62 -50.79 -27.30
N PHE A 120 3.57 -50.67 -25.96
CA PHE A 120 3.84 -51.82 -25.08
C PHE A 120 2.73 -52.87 -25.11
N ASN A 121 1.46 -52.47 -25.26
CA ASN A 121 0.33 -53.39 -25.26
C ASN A 121 0.19 -54.19 -26.58
N GLN A 122 0.73 -53.68 -27.70
CA GLN A 122 0.84 -54.44 -28.95
C GLN A 122 1.95 -55.50 -28.93
N ARG A 123 2.93 -55.40 -28.02
CA ARG A 123 4.02 -56.37 -27.88
C ARG A 123 3.64 -57.62 -27.09
N THR A 124 2.60 -57.54 -26.25
CA THR A 124 2.12 -58.63 -25.40
C THR A 124 1.03 -59.50 -26.06
N THR A 125 0.56 -59.15 -27.25
CA THR A 125 -0.46 -59.90 -28.01
C THR A 125 0.11 -60.71 -29.19
N ASN A 126 1.43 -60.69 -29.40
CA ASN A 126 2.14 -61.55 -30.36
C ASN A 126 3.09 -62.52 -29.64
N VAL A 127 2.54 -63.34 -28.74
CA VAL A 127 3.16 -64.59 -28.24
C VAL A 127 2.14 -65.70 -28.38
#